data_AF-A0A6L6XQV7-F1
#
_entry.id   AF-A0A6L6XQV7-F1
#
_cell.length_a   1.000
_cell.length_b   1.000
_cell.length_c   1.000
_cell.angle_alpha   90.00
_cell.angle_beta   90.00
_cell.angle_gamma   90.00
#
_symmetry.space_group_name_H-M   'P 1'
#
loop_
_entity.id
_entity.type
_entity.pdbx_description
1 polymer ?
#
loop_
_entity_poly.entity_id
_entity_poly.type
_entity_poly.pdbx_seq_one_letter_code
_entity_poly.pdbx_strand_id
1 'polypeptide(L)'
;MTPEDVRLLARSVPERWSELELVHHSSHLDFRVTLRHGELDGIRLEDGRRIHERGAPPSSWSVRPLEPYATNYEWSAMLDPYELGEGVELSDVRIEELCGRPVVAFVARAVPGYDPVCSCCPLVWSEVSQRLEHGDDWRAEAGELPDGVDLALDLGVGIVVRSRHRGGRLGSWFTNEILRAA
;
A
#
# COMPACT_ATOMS: atom_id res chain seq x y z
N MET A 1 -2.20 18.76 -8.73
CA MET A 1 -1.51 17.47 -8.91
C MET A 1 -2.32 16.62 -9.87
N THR A 2 -1.67 15.97 -10.80
CA THR A 2 -2.26 15.10 -11.85
C THR A 2 -2.03 13.63 -11.51
N PRO A 3 -2.73 12.69 -12.18
CA PRO A 3 -2.40 11.27 -12.09
C PRO A 3 -0.93 10.95 -12.38
N GLU A 4 -0.31 11.65 -13.32
CA GLU A 4 1.10 11.40 -13.66
C GLU A 4 2.05 11.87 -12.55
N ASP A 5 1.74 12.99 -11.89
CA ASP A 5 2.50 13.44 -10.72
C ASP A 5 2.45 12.41 -9.58
N VAL A 6 1.30 11.75 -9.38
CA VAL A 6 1.14 10.67 -8.38
C VAL A 6 2.02 9.48 -8.73
N ARG A 7 2.07 9.08 -10.02
CA ARG A 7 2.93 7.98 -10.47
C ARG A 7 4.42 8.31 -10.32
N LEU A 8 4.81 9.54 -10.62
CA LEU A 8 6.18 10.02 -10.40
C LEU A 8 6.53 9.99 -8.90
N LEU A 9 5.62 10.42 -8.03
CA LEU A 9 5.81 10.31 -6.58
C LEU A 9 6.02 8.85 -6.16
N ALA A 10 5.10 7.95 -6.54
CA ALA A 10 5.16 6.52 -6.20
C ALA A 10 6.47 5.84 -6.66
N ARG A 11 6.96 6.17 -7.86
CA ARG A 11 8.24 5.63 -8.37
C ARG A 11 9.47 6.11 -7.62
N SER A 12 9.40 7.28 -6.98
CA SER A 12 10.52 7.88 -6.26
C SER A 12 10.62 7.49 -4.78
N VAL A 13 9.66 6.73 -4.25
CA VAL A 13 9.56 6.41 -2.82
C VAL A 13 10.82 5.75 -2.22
N PRO A 14 11.47 4.77 -2.87
CA PRO A 14 12.66 4.12 -2.29
C PRO A 14 13.81 5.07 -1.97
N GLU A 15 13.88 6.21 -2.66
CA GLU A 15 14.95 7.20 -2.50
C GLU A 15 14.58 8.34 -1.54
N ARG A 16 13.33 8.40 -1.07
CA ARG A 16 12.79 9.52 -0.28
C ARG A 16 12.90 9.36 1.22
N TRP A 17 13.21 8.17 1.69
CA TRP A 17 13.35 7.86 3.09
C TRP A 17 14.36 6.74 3.26
N SER A 18 14.98 6.70 4.43
CA SER A 18 15.93 5.67 4.86
C SER A 18 15.54 5.06 6.19
N GLU A 19 14.82 5.83 7.01
CA GLU A 19 14.21 5.37 8.24
C GLU A 19 12.87 6.06 8.47
N LEU A 20 11.86 5.28 8.86
CA LEU A 20 10.54 5.79 9.24
C LEU A 20 10.20 5.30 10.64
N GLU A 21 9.58 6.16 11.44
CA GLU A 21 8.85 5.76 12.63
C GLU A 21 7.37 6.07 12.40
N LEU A 22 6.51 5.06 12.53
CA LEU A 22 5.08 5.24 12.30
C LEU A 22 4.21 4.44 13.27
N VAL A 23 2.97 4.90 13.42
CA VAL A 23 1.87 4.12 14.01
C VAL A 23 0.95 3.66 12.89
N HIS A 24 0.80 2.35 12.76
CA HIS A 24 -0.09 1.71 11.82
C HIS A 24 -1.38 1.31 12.53
N HIS A 25 -2.51 1.74 11.98
CA HIS A 25 -3.84 1.33 12.40
C HIS A 25 -4.52 0.59 11.26
N SER A 26 -5.15 -0.55 11.53
CA SER A 26 -5.86 -1.30 10.49
C SER A 26 -7.12 -1.99 11.00
N SER A 27 -7.86 -2.59 10.08
CA SER A 27 -8.96 -3.51 10.39
C SER A 27 -8.51 -4.79 11.12
N HIS A 28 -7.22 -5.09 11.16
CA HIS A 28 -6.69 -6.35 11.70
C HIS A 28 -5.88 -6.13 12.97
N LEU A 29 -4.79 -5.35 12.89
CA LEU A 29 -3.81 -5.18 13.94
C LEU A 29 -3.20 -3.77 13.91
N ASP A 30 -2.89 -3.28 15.10
CA ASP A 30 -2.27 -1.98 15.32
C ASP A 30 -0.83 -2.13 15.80
N PHE A 31 0.08 -1.34 15.22
CA PHE A 31 1.51 -1.41 15.52
C PHE A 31 2.12 -0.02 15.67
N ARG A 32 3.10 0.10 16.56
CA ARG A 32 4.13 1.15 16.46
C ARG A 32 5.40 0.52 15.95
N VAL A 33 5.96 1.05 14.87
CA VAL A 33 7.12 0.46 14.20
C VAL A 33 8.18 1.49 13.87
N THR A 34 9.43 1.02 13.85
CA THR A 34 10.55 1.64 13.16
C THR A 34 10.87 0.78 11.94
N LEU A 35 10.94 1.43 10.79
CA LEU A 35 11.21 0.79 9.51
C LEU A 35 12.55 1.28 8.99
N ARG A 36 13.31 0.33 8.47
CA ARG A 36 14.40 0.58 7.54
C ARG A 36 14.11 -0.25 6.30
N HIS A 37 14.74 0.14 5.23
CA HIS A 37 14.95 -0.65 4.03
C HIS A 37 15.28 -2.12 4.37
N GLY A 38 14.29 -3.01 4.15
CA GLY A 38 14.40 -4.46 4.41
C GLY A 38 14.11 -4.96 5.83
N GLU A 39 13.79 -4.07 6.78
CA GLU A 39 13.75 -4.39 8.21
C GLU A 39 12.61 -3.65 8.93
N LEU A 40 11.90 -4.38 9.79
CA LEU A 40 10.83 -3.84 10.64
C LEU A 40 11.09 -4.24 12.09
N ASP A 41 11.14 -3.25 12.96
CA ASP A 41 11.10 -3.41 14.41
C ASP A 41 9.81 -2.80 14.94
N GLY A 42 9.05 -3.54 15.76
CA GLY A 42 7.72 -3.10 16.14
C GLY A 42 7.23 -3.61 17.48
N ILE A 43 6.17 -2.95 17.95
CA ILE A 43 5.38 -3.36 19.10
C ILE A 43 3.92 -3.37 18.67
N ARG A 44 3.25 -4.51 18.86
CA ARG A 44 1.80 -4.60 18.72
C ARG A 44 1.14 -3.83 19.87
N LEU A 45 0.27 -2.88 19.54
CA LEU A 45 -0.30 -1.96 20.52
C LEU A 45 -1.29 -2.64 21.47
N GLU A 46 -1.95 -3.72 21.03
CA GLU A 46 -2.94 -4.45 21.82
C GLU A 46 -2.35 -5.15 23.06
N ASP A 47 -1.22 -5.85 22.90
CA ASP A 47 -0.66 -6.72 23.94
C ASP A 47 0.81 -6.43 24.27
N GLY A 48 1.41 -5.43 23.62
CA GLY A 48 2.81 -5.06 23.82
C GLY A 48 3.81 -6.06 23.26
N ARG A 49 3.38 -7.06 22.47
CA ARG A 49 4.28 -8.05 21.87
C ARG A 49 5.23 -7.35 20.90
N ARG A 50 6.53 -7.60 21.09
CA ARG A 50 7.56 -7.14 20.15
C ARG A 50 7.59 -8.03 18.92
N ILE A 51 7.78 -7.39 17.78
CA ILE A 51 8.03 -8.04 16.49
C ILE A 51 9.34 -7.50 15.92
N HIS A 52 10.07 -8.40 15.27
CA HIS A 52 11.25 -8.06 14.50
C HIS A 52 11.20 -8.94 13.27
N GLU A 53 11.27 -8.32 12.11
CA GLU A 53 11.12 -9.02 10.86
C GLU A 53 12.08 -8.45 9.82
N ARG A 54 12.58 -9.33 8.96
CA ARG A 54 13.47 -9.01 7.85
C ARG A 54 12.88 -9.62 6.59
N GLY A 55 12.98 -8.86 5.51
CA GLY A 55 12.14 -9.00 4.33
C GLY A 55 11.82 -10.41 3.81
N ALA A 56 10.63 -10.52 3.20
CA ALA A 56 10.21 -11.65 2.38
C ALA A 56 10.36 -11.34 0.87
N PRO A 57 10.76 -12.32 0.02
CA PRO A 57 10.85 -12.13 -1.42
C PRO A 57 9.45 -11.84 -2.02
N PRO A 58 9.24 -10.76 -2.80
CA PRO A 58 7.97 -10.52 -3.52
C PRO A 58 7.62 -11.69 -4.44
N SER A 59 6.33 -11.86 -4.77
CA SER A 59 5.90 -12.86 -5.75
C SER A 59 5.98 -12.35 -7.19
N SER A 60 6.03 -11.02 -7.42
CA SER A 60 6.30 -10.40 -8.72
C SER A 60 7.72 -9.78 -8.76
N TRP A 61 8.66 -10.51 -9.35
CA TRP A 61 10.04 -10.04 -9.59
C TRP A 61 10.22 -9.35 -10.95
N SER A 62 9.12 -9.18 -11.69
CA SER A 62 9.12 -8.93 -13.13
C SER A 62 9.68 -7.55 -13.52
N VAL A 63 9.61 -6.55 -12.63
CA VAL A 63 9.78 -5.14 -13.03
C VAL A 63 10.91 -4.39 -12.30
N ARG A 64 11.33 -4.80 -11.09
CA ARG A 64 12.54 -4.26 -10.43
C ARG A 64 12.98 -5.08 -9.21
N PRO A 65 14.22 -4.90 -8.71
CA PRO A 65 14.59 -5.33 -7.37
C PRO A 65 13.71 -4.59 -6.36
N LEU A 66 12.72 -5.28 -5.80
CA LEU A 66 11.94 -4.74 -4.70
C LEU A 66 12.69 -4.98 -3.41
N GLU A 67 12.63 -4.00 -2.53
CA GLU A 67 13.12 -4.19 -1.19
C GLU A 67 12.12 -5.03 -0.40
N PRO A 68 12.56 -6.12 0.25
CA PRO A 68 11.63 -7.05 0.85
C PRO A 68 11.14 -6.48 2.20
N TYR A 69 9.83 -6.27 2.35
CA TYR A 69 9.24 -5.82 3.63
C TYR A 69 8.55 -6.99 4.33
N ALA A 70 8.52 -6.90 5.66
CA ALA A 70 8.79 -8.09 6.45
C ALA A 70 7.54 -8.85 6.98
N THR A 71 6.38 -8.19 7.05
CA THR A 71 5.15 -8.74 7.67
C THR A 71 4.24 -9.44 6.67
N ASN A 72 3.77 -8.68 5.68
CA ASN A 72 2.97 -9.16 4.56
C ASN A 72 3.19 -8.23 3.37
N TYR A 73 2.69 -8.62 2.20
CA TYR A 73 2.91 -7.82 1.00
C TYR A 73 2.09 -6.52 0.95
N GLU A 74 1.12 -6.30 1.84
CA GLU A 74 0.46 -4.99 2.00
C GLU A 74 1.45 -3.96 2.55
N TRP A 75 2.30 -4.34 3.51
CA TRP A 75 3.39 -3.47 3.99
C TRP A 75 4.39 -3.17 2.89
N SER A 76 4.73 -4.17 2.07
CA SER A 76 5.60 -3.94 0.91
C SER A 76 4.98 -2.97 -0.09
N ALA A 77 3.70 -3.15 -0.41
CA ALA A 77 2.98 -2.32 -1.36
C ALA A 77 2.76 -0.89 -0.85
N MET A 78 2.58 -0.69 0.47
CA MET A 78 2.38 0.65 1.03
C MET A 78 3.70 1.43 1.17
N LEU A 79 4.82 0.75 1.46
CA LEU A 79 6.14 1.37 1.63
C LEU A 79 6.85 1.63 0.31
N ASP A 80 6.49 0.90 -0.75
CA ASP A 80 7.04 1.08 -2.08
C ASP A 80 5.96 0.88 -3.17
N PRO A 81 5.05 1.87 -3.34
CA PRO A 81 3.79 1.73 -4.08
C PRO A 81 3.95 1.77 -5.62
N TYR A 82 4.94 1.07 -6.18
CA TYR A 82 5.19 1.08 -7.62
C TYR A 82 4.06 0.49 -8.45
N GLU A 83 3.25 -0.38 -7.87
CA GLU A 83 2.10 -0.99 -8.54
C GLU A 83 1.06 0.06 -8.96
N LEU A 84 1.17 1.32 -8.48
CA LEU A 84 0.42 2.46 -9.01
C LEU A 84 0.95 2.99 -10.35
N GLY A 85 2.11 2.53 -10.80
CA GLY A 85 2.84 3.04 -11.96
C GLY A 85 2.26 2.58 -13.29
N GLU A 86 1.74 1.36 -13.38
CA GLU A 86 1.17 0.75 -14.59
C GLU A 86 -0.08 -0.07 -14.27
N GLY A 87 -1.00 -0.19 -15.24
CA GLY A 87 -2.20 -1.01 -15.05
C GLY A 87 -3.17 -0.51 -13.98
N VAL A 88 -3.09 0.77 -13.59
CA VAL A 88 -3.99 1.40 -12.62
C VAL A 88 -4.52 2.73 -13.14
N GLU A 89 -5.85 2.85 -13.12
CA GLU A 89 -6.56 4.09 -13.33
C GLU A 89 -6.64 4.89 -12.03
N LEU A 90 -6.21 6.15 -12.07
CA LEU A 90 -6.26 7.08 -10.96
C LEU A 90 -7.27 8.18 -11.25
N SER A 91 -8.20 8.40 -10.32
CA SER A 91 -9.24 9.42 -10.44
C SER A 91 -9.41 10.20 -9.13
N ASP A 92 -10.13 11.33 -9.19
CA ASP A 92 -10.46 12.14 -8.00
C ASP A 92 -9.21 12.57 -7.20
N VAL A 93 -8.14 12.91 -7.94
CA VAL A 93 -6.84 13.32 -7.38
C VAL A 93 -6.96 14.69 -6.72
N ARG A 94 -6.59 14.77 -5.45
CA ARG A 94 -6.69 15.98 -4.62
C ARG A 94 -5.59 16.05 -3.58
N ILE A 95 -5.20 17.26 -3.22
CA ILE A 95 -4.30 17.49 -2.11
C ILE A 95 -5.12 17.66 -0.84
N GLU A 96 -4.74 16.97 0.22
CA GLU A 96 -5.38 17.02 1.54
C GLU A 96 -4.31 17.10 2.64
N GLU A 97 -4.77 17.11 3.89
CA GLU A 97 -3.92 16.91 5.06
C GLU A 97 -4.40 15.66 5.81
N LEU A 98 -3.46 14.83 6.25
CA LEU A 98 -3.72 13.65 7.09
C LEU A 98 -2.69 13.61 8.22
N CYS A 99 -3.16 13.51 9.46
CA CYS A 99 -2.31 13.54 10.66
C CYS A 99 -1.29 14.71 10.67
N GLY A 100 -1.73 15.90 10.24
CA GLY A 100 -0.88 17.10 10.19
C GLY A 100 0.16 17.11 9.07
N ARG A 101 0.09 16.17 8.11
CA ARG A 101 1.01 16.07 6.97
C ARG A 101 0.29 16.25 5.64
N PRO A 102 0.90 16.94 4.66
CA PRO A 102 0.29 17.11 3.35
C PRO A 102 0.34 15.80 2.57
N VAL A 103 -0.80 15.39 2.01
CA VAL A 103 -0.97 14.16 1.25
C VAL A 103 -1.59 14.41 -0.11
N VAL A 104 -1.36 13.49 -1.06
CA VAL A 104 -2.19 13.37 -2.25
C VAL A 104 -3.14 12.19 -2.10
N ALA A 105 -4.43 12.47 -2.09
CA ALA A 105 -5.49 11.48 -2.06
C ALA A 105 -6.08 11.25 -3.46
N PHE A 106 -6.46 10.02 -3.75
CA PHE A 106 -7.03 9.62 -5.05
C PHE A 106 -7.72 8.26 -4.94
N VAL A 107 -8.39 7.87 -6.01
CA VAL A 107 -9.06 6.58 -6.16
C VAL A 107 -8.31 5.75 -7.19
N ALA A 108 -7.84 4.59 -6.78
CA ALA A 108 -7.20 3.62 -7.65
C ALA A 108 -8.18 2.51 -8.06
N ARG A 109 -8.13 2.15 -9.34
CA ARG A 109 -8.80 0.96 -9.89
C ARG A 109 -7.81 0.20 -10.77
N ALA A 110 -7.62 -1.08 -10.49
CA ALA A 110 -6.77 -1.93 -11.33
C ALA A 110 -7.48 -2.21 -12.65
N VAL A 111 -6.71 -2.21 -13.73
CA VAL A 111 -7.15 -2.51 -15.10
C VAL A 111 -6.21 -3.56 -15.71
N PRO A 112 -6.50 -4.12 -16.89
CA PRO A 112 -5.57 -5.05 -17.54
C PRO A 112 -4.15 -4.48 -17.64
N GLY A 113 -3.16 -5.29 -17.27
CA GLY A 113 -1.76 -4.87 -17.15
C GLY A 113 -1.33 -4.46 -15.75
N TYR A 114 -2.21 -4.57 -14.73
CA TYR A 114 -1.84 -4.36 -13.34
C TYR A 114 -0.78 -5.39 -12.88
N ASP A 115 0.30 -4.89 -12.28
CA ASP A 115 1.42 -5.68 -11.75
C ASP A 115 1.56 -5.42 -10.24
N PRO A 116 0.78 -6.13 -9.39
CA PRO A 116 0.83 -5.95 -7.94
C PRO A 116 2.11 -6.54 -7.35
N VAL A 117 2.51 -6.02 -6.18
CA VAL A 117 3.64 -6.56 -5.39
C VAL A 117 3.40 -8.02 -4.98
N CYS A 118 2.15 -8.32 -4.59
CA CYS A 118 1.62 -9.68 -4.48
C CYS A 118 0.18 -9.70 -4.99
N SER A 119 -0.14 -10.68 -5.84
CA SER A 119 -1.52 -11.00 -6.23
C SER A 119 -2.44 -11.30 -5.04
N CYS A 120 -1.88 -11.88 -3.97
CA CYS A 120 -2.55 -12.26 -2.74
C CYS A 120 -2.90 -11.09 -1.79
N CYS A 121 -2.09 -10.03 -1.80
CA CYS A 121 -2.24 -8.85 -0.93
C CYS A 121 -1.86 -7.56 -1.71
N PRO A 122 -2.59 -7.24 -2.79
CA PRO A 122 -2.34 -6.08 -3.64
C PRO A 122 -2.76 -4.78 -2.93
N LEU A 123 -2.13 -3.64 -3.25
CA LEU A 123 -2.62 -2.32 -2.80
C LEU A 123 -3.98 -1.99 -3.41
N VAL A 124 -4.20 -2.42 -4.66
CA VAL A 124 -5.45 -2.21 -5.42
C VAL A 124 -6.21 -3.53 -5.54
N TRP A 125 -6.77 -3.98 -4.41
CA TRP A 125 -7.62 -5.18 -4.37
C TRP A 125 -8.81 -5.01 -5.31
N SER A 126 -8.91 -5.91 -6.30
CA SER A 126 -9.93 -5.88 -7.34
C SER A 126 -10.10 -7.26 -7.97
N GLU A 127 -11.06 -7.40 -8.88
CA GLU A 127 -11.22 -8.64 -9.64
C GLU A 127 -9.98 -8.95 -10.50
N VAL A 128 -9.29 -7.91 -11.00
CA VAL A 128 -8.04 -8.06 -11.76
C VAL A 128 -6.99 -8.76 -10.90
N SER A 129 -6.77 -8.30 -9.66
CA SER A 129 -5.78 -8.90 -8.78
C SER A 129 -6.15 -10.32 -8.35
N GLN A 130 -7.44 -10.59 -8.13
CA GLN A 130 -7.92 -11.92 -7.75
C GLN A 130 -7.80 -12.93 -8.90
N ARG A 131 -7.95 -12.50 -10.16
CA ARG A 131 -7.65 -13.35 -11.33
C ARG A 131 -6.16 -13.64 -11.47
N LEU A 132 -5.29 -12.70 -11.12
CA LEU A 132 -3.84 -12.96 -11.06
C LEU A 132 -3.49 -14.03 -10.03
N GLU A 133 -4.19 -14.05 -8.89
CA GLU A 133 -3.99 -15.04 -7.82
C GLU A 133 -4.61 -16.41 -8.13
N HIS A 134 -5.86 -16.42 -8.62
CA HIS A 134 -6.68 -17.63 -8.70
C HIS A 134 -6.90 -18.15 -10.13
N GLY A 135 -6.42 -17.43 -11.14
CA GLY A 135 -6.57 -17.74 -12.56
C GLY A 135 -7.65 -16.92 -13.27
N ASP A 136 -7.53 -16.83 -14.60
CA ASP A 136 -8.34 -15.96 -15.45
C ASP A 136 -9.85 -16.24 -15.44
N ASP A 137 -10.26 -17.45 -15.04
CA ASP A 137 -11.67 -17.85 -14.94
C ASP A 137 -12.32 -17.42 -13.62
N TRP A 138 -11.54 -16.95 -12.64
CA TRP A 138 -12.06 -16.50 -11.35
C TRP A 138 -12.97 -15.28 -11.49
N ARG A 139 -14.12 -15.30 -10.81
CA ARG A 139 -15.10 -14.20 -10.80
C ARG A 139 -15.56 -13.95 -9.38
N ALA A 140 -15.70 -12.67 -9.02
CA ALA A 140 -16.27 -12.26 -7.74
C ALA A 140 -17.80 -12.42 -7.75
N GLU A 141 -18.37 -12.70 -6.58
CA GLU A 141 -19.80 -12.51 -6.36
C GLU A 141 -20.15 -11.00 -6.40
N ALA A 142 -21.40 -10.70 -6.73
CA ALA A 142 -21.87 -9.31 -6.76
C ALA A 142 -21.72 -8.65 -5.37
N GLY A 143 -20.96 -7.55 -5.32
CA GLY A 143 -20.69 -6.81 -4.08
C GLY A 143 -19.65 -7.47 -3.15
N GLU A 144 -18.95 -8.51 -3.58
CA GLU A 144 -17.89 -9.15 -2.81
C GLU A 144 -16.65 -8.25 -2.73
N LEU A 145 -16.19 -7.78 -3.89
CA LEU A 145 -15.00 -6.95 -4.04
C LEU A 145 -15.32 -5.45 -4.02
N PRO A 146 -14.34 -4.60 -3.65
CA PRO A 146 -14.51 -3.16 -3.73
C PRO A 146 -14.56 -2.65 -5.17
N ASP A 147 -15.26 -1.53 -5.37
CA ASP A 147 -15.29 -0.85 -6.66
C ASP A 147 -13.96 -0.14 -6.98
N GLY A 148 -13.20 0.20 -5.94
CA GLY A 148 -11.88 0.81 -6.03
C GLY A 148 -11.31 1.05 -4.65
N VAL A 149 -10.10 1.60 -4.58
CA VAL A 149 -9.41 1.84 -3.32
C VAL A 149 -9.12 3.34 -3.17
N ASP A 150 -9.61 3.93 -2.08
CA ASP A 150 -9.21 5.26 -1.66
C ASP A 150 -7.82 5.20 -1.05
N LEU A 151 -6.86 5.80 -1.74
CA LEU A 151 -5.46 5.86 -1.31
C LEU A 151 -5.09 7.30 -0.95
N ALA A 152 -4.11 7.45 -0.05
CA ALA A 152 -3.40 8.70 0.14
C ALA A 152 -1.90 8.45 0.31
N LEU A 153 -1.07 9.21 -0.41
CA LEU A 153 0.39 9.19 -0.29
C LEU A 153 0.88 10.44 0.43
N ASP A 154 1.83 10.29 1.35
CA ASP A 154 2.52 11.43 1.97
C ASP A 154 3.34 12.18 0.92
N LEU A 155 3.21 13.50 0.80
CA LEU A 155 3.96 14.24 -0.22
C LEU A 155 5.47 14.34 0.08
N GLY A 156 5.88 14.17 1.34
CA GLY A 156 7.27 14.20 1.74
C GLY A 156 8.00 12.91 1.37
N VAL A 157 7.52 11.79 1.89
CA VAL A 157 8.17 10.47 1.75
C VAL A 157 7.58 9.60 0.64
N GLY A 158 6.35 9.87 0.20
CA GLY A 158 5.68 9.19 -0.90
C GLY A 158 5.05 7.82 -0.57
N ILE A 159 5.24 7.29 0.65
CA ILE A 159 4.56 6.06 1.09
C ILE A 159 3.04 6.26 1.15
N VAL A 160 2.30 5.15 1.08
CA VAL A 160 0.85 5.14 1.30
C VAL A 160 0.56 5.27 2.80
N VAL A 161 -0.10 6.37 3.17
CA VAL A 161 -0.50 6.66 4.55
C VAL A 161 -1.97 6.40 4.85
N ARG A 162 -2.77 6.11 3.81
CA ARG A 162 -4.17 5.67 3.96
C ARG A 162 -4.52 4.73 2.83
N SER A 163 -5.19 3.63 3.17
CA SER A 163 -5.89 2.77 2.23
C SER A 163 -7.27 2.44 2.76
N ARG A 164 -8.29 2.55 1.92
CA ARG A 164 -9.65 2.18 2.26
C ARG A 164 -10.38 1.64 1.04
N HIS A 165 -10.87 0.42 1.13
CA HIS A 165 -11.71 -0.19 0.11
C HIS A 165 -13.06 0.55 0.00
N ARG A 166 -13.47 0.88 -1.23
CA ARG A 166 -14.79 1.48 -1.52
C ARG A 166 -15.83 0.39 -1.73
N GLY A 167 -16.65 0.17 -0.70
CA GLY A 167 -17.63 -0.91 -0.71
C GLY A 167 -16.97 -2.29 -0.65
N GLY A 168 -17.69 -3.31 -1.13
CA GLY A 168 -17.26 -4.70 -1.04
C GLY A 168 -17.45 -5.28 0.36
N ARG A 169 -18.04 -6.48 0.45
CA ARG A 169 -18.22 -7.18 1.73
C ARG A 169 -16.88 -7.60 2.36
N LEU A 170 -15.83 -7.76 1.55
CA LEU A 170 -14.47 -8.07 1.99
C LEU A 170 -13.57 -6.83 2.08
N GLY A 171 -14.17 -5.64 2.20
CA GLY A 171 -13.43 -4.38 2.33
C GLY A 171 -12.49 -4.36 3.55
N SER A 172 -11.29 -3.82 3.37
CA SER A 172 -10.30 -3.59 4.42
C SER A 172 -9.86 -2.12 4.41
N TRP A 173 -9.12 -1.72 5.44
CA TRP A 173 -8.54 -0.39 5.54
C TRP A 173 -7.30 -0.39 6.44
N PHE A 174 -6.41 0.57 6.20
CA PHE A 174 -5.36 0.96 7.12
C PHE A 174 -5.05 2.46 7.05
N THR A 175 -4.38 2.98 8.07
CA THR A 175 -3.81 4.32 8.14
C THR A 175 -2.43 4.27 8.81
N ASN A 176 -1.47 5.01 8.27
CA ASN A 176 -0.14 5.17 8.85
C ASN A 176 0.07 6.61 9.30
N GLU A 177 0.26 6.82 10.60
CA GLU A 177 0.70 8.09 11.17
C GLU A 177 2.22 8.12 11.23
N ILE A 178 2.85 8.98 10.44
CA ILE A 178 4.31 9.14 10.44
C ILE A 178 4.72 10.02 11.63
N LEU A 179 5.39 9.42 12.61
CA LEU A 179 5.96 10.10 13.77
C LEU A 179 7.31 10.76 13.42
N ARG A 180 8.10 10.09 12.58
CA ARG A 180 9.42 10.55 12.14
C ARG A 180 9.76 10.01 10.76
N ALA A 181 10.43 10.83 9.95
CA ALA A 181 11.00 10.44 8.67
C ALA A 181 12.41 11.03 8.53
N ALA A 182 13.36 10.21 8.07
CA ALA A 182 14.75 10.58 7.81
C ALA A 182 15.23 10.10 6.44
#